data_AF-A0A1G7FTK1-F1
#
_entry.id   AF-A0A1G7FTK1-F1
#
_cell.length_a   1.000
_cell.length_b   1.000
_cell.length_c   1.000
_cell.angle_alpha   90.00
_cell.angle_beta   90.00
_cell.angle_gamma   90.00
#
_symmetry.space_group_name_H-M   'P 1'
#
loop_
_entity.id
_entity.type
_entity.pdbx_description
1 polymer ?
#
loop_
_entity_poly.entity_id
_entity_poly.type
_entity_poly.pdbx_seq_one_letter_code
_entity_poly.pdbx_strand_id
1 'polypeptide(L)'
;MKSRFLFPSYFRIIGLIMALPGFILGYFVVFGDYKIPGFALKLRDKGYLDRAEYENFTNELALALVVIGLGFIAFSKMKREDELTARIRLNSLYWAILVNFIFYGFCLFVAALNINESIMNTAFIDSDRFMAYNLFLPLLIFIIRFYYLIHKKRNEYQVSKLYFLPHKPYNTIGKVLSILLTIPTIYALFDLNGDSKLDIVCYFLPFVYLLWIYSKEKVEDEYINSMRLEAMQIAVYVNYAILLVSNVFCYGLLFLFIQVLNLFTIPLIFVIIFQYRLFRLSRQTGNKSGNLNMGLL
;
A
#
# COMPACT_ATOMS: atom_id res chain seq x y z
N MET A 1 22.83 -8.31 4.35
CA MET A 1 21.73 -8.96 3.60
C MET A 1 21.85 -8.62 2.11
N LYS A 2 21.85 -9.61 1.19
CA LYS A 2 21.89 -9.36 -0.26
C LYS A 2 20.58 -8.70 -0.75
N SER A 3 20.66 -7.70 -1.63
CA SER A 3 19.49 -7.04 -2.21
C SER A 3 18.69 -8.01 -3.10
N ARG A 4 17.60 -8.59 -2.60
CA ARG A 4 16.86 -9.63 -3.35
C ARG A 4 15.81 -9.09 -4.31
N PHE A 5 15.40 -7.82 -4.23
CA PHE A 5 14.32 -7.28 -5.07
C PHE A 5 14.50 -5.79 -5.41
N LEU A 6 15.51 -5.45 -6.22
CA LEU A 6 15.72 -4.07 -6.69
C LEU A 6 16.02 -4.04 -8.19
N PHE A 7 15.47 -3.04 -8.86
CA PHE A 7 15.74 -2.78 -10.27
C PHE A 7 17.16 -2.22 -10.47
N PRO A 8 17.77 -2.42 -11.65
CA PRO A 8 19.00 -1.74 -12.03
C PRO A 8 18.91 -0.21 -11.89
N SER A 9 20.05 0.47 -11.72
CA SER A 9 20.11 1.90 -11.45
C SER A 9 19.51 2.79 -12.54
N TYR A 10 19.54 2.36 -13.81
CA TYR A 10 18.99 3.11 -14.94
C TYR A 10 17.45 3.22 -14.91
N PHE A 11 16.75 2.29 -14.24
CA PHE A 11 15.29 2.37 -14.07
C PHE A 11 14.86 3.63 -13.32
N ARG A 12 15.75 4.25 -12.55
CA ARG A 12 15.45 5.53 -11.89
C ARG A 12 15.16 6.66 -12.89
N ILE A 13 15.95 6.73 -13.96
CA ILE A 13 15.79 7.76 -14.99
C ILE A 13 14.51 7.48 -15.77
N ILE A 14 14.27 6.22 -16.13
CA ILE A 14 13.02 5.78 -16.77
C ILE A 14 11.82 6.15 -15.89
N GLY A 15 11.92 5.85 -14.59
CA GLY A 15 10.87 6.17 -13.62
C GLY A 15 10.57 7.66 -13.53
N LEU A 16 11.60 8.52 -13.58
CA LEU A 16 11.42 9.97 -13.61
C LEU A 16 10.74 10.45 -14.90
N ILE A 17 11.17 9.91 -16.04
CA ILE A 17 10.60 10.20 -17.37
C ILE A 17 9.13 9.76 -17.45
N MET A 18 8.72 8.72 -16.71
CA MET A 18 7.33 8.28 -16.66
C MET A 18 6.51 9.07 -15.64
N ALA A 19 7.03 9.23 -14.42
CA ALA A 19 6.29 9.84 -13.31
C ALA A 19 5.98 11.32 -13.58
N LEU A 20 6.92 12.08 -14.15
CA LEU A 20 6.74 13.52 -14.34
C LEU A 20 5.62 13.85 -15.36
N PRO A 21 5.61 13.29 -16.59
CA PRO A 21 4.45 13.39 -17.49
C PRO A 21 3.18 12.78 -16.90
N GLY A 22 3.30 11.67 -16.16
CA GLY A 22 2.17 11.05 -15.47
C GLY A 22 1.49 11.99 -14.47
N PHE A 23 2.27 12.72 -13.66
CA PHE A 23 1.74 13.72 -12.73
C PHE A 23 1.14 14.93 -13.45
N ILE A 24 1.76 15.40 -14.53
CA ILE A 24 1.23 16.49 -15.35
C ILE A 24 -0.12 16.08 -15.95
N LEU A 25 -0.19 14.90 -16.56
CA LEU A 25 -1.43 14.36 -17.13
C LEU A 25 -2.48 14.16 -16.03
N GLY A 26 -2.10 13.55 -14.90
CA GLY A 26 -2.98 13.33 -13.75
C GLY A 26 -3.55 14.63 -13.18
N TYR A 27 -2.75 15.71 -13.13
CA TYR A 27 -3.23 17.04 -12.74
C TYR A 27 -4.31 17.55 -13.71
N PHE A 28 -4.08 17.47 -15.01
CA PHE A 28 -5.09 17.89 -16.00
C PHE A 28 -6.35 17.03 -15.97
N VAL A 29 -6.22 15.72 -15.71
CA VAL A 29 -7.36 14.81 -15.58
C VAL A 29 -8.20 15.16 -14.36
N VAL A 30 -7.57 15.37 -13.19
CA VAL A 30 -8.29 15.57 -11.92
C VAL A 30 -8.89 16.97 -11.78
N PHE A 31 -8.19 18.00 -12.26
CA PHE A 31 -8.61 19.40 -12.09
C PHE A 31 -9.20 20.05 -13.35
N GLY A 32 -8.90 19.51 -14.53
CA GLY A 32 -9.34 20.07 -15.81
C GLY A 32 -10.30 19.18 -16.59
N ASP A 33 -10.75 18.06 -16.01
CA ASP A 33 -11.55 17.01 -16.67
C ASP A 33 -10.99 16.61 -18.05
N TYR A 34 -9.67 16.68 -18.19
CA TYR A 34 -8.99 16.52 -19.47
C TYR A 34 -9.07 15.07 -19.93
N LYS A 35 -9.45 14.89 -21.19
CA LYS A 35 -9.52 13.60 -21.89
C LYS A 35 -8.75 13.71 -23.19
N ILE A 36 -7.80 12.81 -23.43
CA ILE A 36 -7.06 12.77 -24.69
C ILE A 36 -8.06 12.49 -25.82
N PRO A 37 -8.18 13.37 -26.83
CA PRO A 37 -9.09 13.17 -27.95
C PRO A 37 -8.75 11.88 -28.70
N GLY A 38 -9.76 11.07 -29.02
CA GLY A 38 -9.56 9.80 -29.72
C GLY A 38 -8.99 8.66 -28.87
N PHE A 39 -8.63 8.90 -27.60
CA PHE A 39 -8.15 7.87 -26.67
C PHE A 39 -9.29 7.20 -25.90
N ALA A 40 -10.33 6.81 -26.63
CA ALA A 40 -11.48 6.12 -26.09
C ALA A 40 -11.69 4.79 -26.81
N LEU A 41 -11.89 3.71 -26.06
CA LEU A 41 -12.23 2.41 -26.62
C LEU A 41 -13.71 2.12 -26.39
N LYS A 42 -14.33 1.49 -27.38
CA LYS A 42 -15.68 0.99 -27.28
C LYS A 42 -15.66 -0.30 -26.45
N LEU A 43 -16.03 -0.21 -25.18
CA LEU A 43 -16.04 -1.35 -24.27
C LEU A 43 -17.40 -2.08 -24.22
N ARG A 44 -18.49 -1.42 -24.63
CA ARG A 44 -19.84 -1.99 -24.57
C ARG A 44 -20.62 -1.68 -25.86
N ASP A 45 -21.12 -2.73 -26.52
CA ASP A 45 -21.86 -2.61 -27.79
C ASP A 45 -23.25 -2.00 -27.62
N LYS A 46 -23.88 -2.14 -26.45
CA LYS A 46 -25.18 -1.56 -26.11
C LYS A 46 -25.21 -1.11 -24.64
N GLY A 47 -25.28 0.20 -24.41
CA GLY A 47 -25.65 0.75 -23.10
C GLY A 47 -27.16 0.64 -22.84
N TYR A 48 -27.60 1.06 -21.65
CA TYR A 48 -29.02 1.09 -21.24
C TYR A 48 -29.92 1.92 -22.18
N LEU A 49 -29.31 2.79 -23.01
CA LEU A 49 -29.96 3.68 -23.98
C LEU A 49 -29.63 3.34 -25.44
N ASP A 50 -29.20 2.09 -25.73
CA ASP A 50 -28.91 1.60 -27.10
C ASP A 50 -27.87 2.46 -27.87
N ARG A 51 -26.98 3.14 -27.13
CA ARG A 51 -25.80 3.84 -27.65
C ARG A 51 -24.53 3.10 -27.27
N ALA A 52 -23.54 3.16 -28.14
CA ALA A 52 -22.17 2.75 -27.83
C ALA A 52 -21.60 3.67 -26.74
N GLU A 53 -21.25 3.10 -25.59
CA GLU A 53 -20.53 3.83 -24.54
C GLU A 53 -19.03 3.73 -24.80
N TYR A 54 -18.41 4.89 -25.02
CA TYR A 54 -16.98 5.04 -25.18
C TYR A 54 -16.39 5.48 -23.84
N GLU A 55 -15.48 4.67 -23.29
CA GLU A 55 -14.73 5.02 -22.10
C GLU A 55 -13.37 5.55 -22.52
N ASN A 56 -12.96 6.68 -21.92
CA ASN A 56 -11.69 7.32 -22.21
C ASN A 56 -10.63 6.85 -21.22
N PHE A 57 -9.46 6.43 -21.71
CA PHE A 57 -8.45 5.75 -20.90
C PHE A 57 -7.41 6.70 -20.27
N THR A 58 -7.66 8.01 -20.30
CA THR A 58 -6.66 9.01 -19.91
C THR A 58 -6.31 8.91 -18.42
N ASN A 59 -7.29 8.64 -17.56
CA ASN A 59 -7.09 8.43 -16.12
C ASN A 59 -6.30 7.15 -15.84
N GLU A 60 -6.58 6.04 -16.53
CA GLU A 60 -5.85 4.77 -16.40
C GLU A 60 -4.40 4.95 -16.84
N LEU A 61 -4.18 5.68 -17.94
CA LEU A 61 -2.84 6.01 -18.43
C LEU A 61 -2.07 6.86 -17.42
N ALA A 62 -2.70 7.92 -16.90
CA ALA A 62 -2.09 8.79 -15.89
C ALA A 62 -1.70 7.99 -14.63
N LEU A 63 -2.61 7.16 -14.10
CA LEU A 63 -2.35 6.32 -12.94
C LEU A 63 -1.20 5.34 -13.20
N ALA A 64 -1.22 4.64 -14.35
CA ALA A 64 -0.17 3.70 -14.72
C ALA A 64 1.21 4.39 -14.81
N LEU A 65 1.29 5.55 -15.46
CA LEU A 65 2.53 6.32 -15.57
C LEU A 65 3.06 6.75 -14.20
N VAL A 66 2.19 7.24 -13.32
CA VAL A 66 2.57 7.66 -11.96
C VAL A 66 3.02 6.46 -11.12
N VAL A 67 2.22 5.40 -11.03
CA VAL A 67 2.50 4.24 -10.17
C VAL A 67 3.74 3.49 -10.65
N ILE A 68 3.87 3.22 -11.95
CA ILE A 68 5.06 2.55 -12.51
C ILE A 68 6.29 3.45 -12.37
N GLY A 69 6.14 4.74 -12.68
CA GLY A 69 7.23 5.71 -12.59
C GLY A 69 7.78 5.83 -11.18
N LEU A 70 6.90 6.03 -10.19
CA LEU A 70 7.28 6.04 -8.78
C LEU A 70 7.84 4.69 -8.33
N GLY A 71 7.23 3.57 -8.73
CA GLY A 71 7.73 2.23 -8.41
C GLY A 71 9.17 2.02 -8.88
N PHE A 72 9.50 2.44 -10.10
CA PHE A 72 10.87 2.38 -10.62
C PHE A 72 11.84 3.29 -9.87
N ILE A 73 11.44 4.52 -9.51
CA ILE A 73 12.27 5.41 -8.70
C ILE A 73 12.55 4.78 -7.33
N ALA A 74 11.49 4.35 -6.66
CA ALA A 74 11.43 3.81 -5.31
C ALA A 74 12.31 2.56 -5.12
N PHE A 75 12.30 1.67 -6.10
CA PHE A 75 12.95 0.36 -6.00
C PHE A 75 14.18 0.19 -6.92
N SER A 76 14.71 1.29 -7.47
CA SER A 76 15.99 1.29 -8.19
C SER A 76 17.20 1.22 -7.26
N LYS A 77 18.20 0.41 -7.63
CA LYS A 77 19.50 0.34 -6.94
C LYS A 77 20.23 1.67 -6.99
N MET A 78 20.93 2.00 -5.89
CA MET A 78 21.89 3.10 -5.87
C MET A 78 23.23 2.70 -6.51
N LYS A 79 24.05 3.70 -6.89
CA LYS A 79 25.39 3.47 -7.46
C LYS A 79 26.28 2.62 -6.54
N ARG A 80 26.15 2.81 -5.23
CA ARG A 80 26.71 1.93 -4.19
C ARG A 80 25.54 1.48 -3.32
N GLU A 81 25.22 0.19 -3.39
CA GLU A 81 24.13 -0.42 -2.62
C GLU A 81 24.78 -1.34 -1.57
N ASP A 82 24.78 -0.89 -0.33
CA ASP A 82 25.28 -1.65 0.83
C ASP A 82 24.12 -2.09 1.75
N GLU A 83 24.45 -2.82 2.81
CA GLU A 83 23.45 -3.35 3.73
C GLU A 83 22.68 -2.25 4.48
N LEU A 84 23.37 -1.16 4.79
CA LEU A 84 22.79 0.01 5.45
C LEU A 84 21.75 0.67 4.54
N THR A 85 22.08 0.91 3.27
CA THR A 85 21.19 1.49 2.27
C THR A 85 19.94 0.64 2.07
N ALA A 86 20.12 -0.69 1.97
CA ALA A 86 19.00 -1.62 1.88
C ALA A 86 18.09 -1.54 3.12
N ARG A 87 18.67 -1.46 4.33
CA ARG A 87 17.91 -1.35 5.57
C ARG A 87 17.20 0.00 5.72
N ILE A 88 17.84 1.11 5.33
CA ILE A 88 17.22 2.44 5.28
C ILE A 88 16.05 2.42 4.30
N ARG A 89 16.18 1.75 3.15
CA ARG A 89 15.10 1.62 2.17
C ARG A 89 13.88 0.94 2.76
N LEU A 90 14.05 -0.26 3.32
CA LEU A 90 12.95 -1.01 3.89
C LEU A 90 12.30 -0.29 5.08
N ASN A 91 13.12 0.33 5.94
CA ASN A 91 12.63 1.15 7.03
C ASN A 91 11.83 2.36 6.52
N SER A 92 12.32 3.03 5.47
CA SER A 92 11.63 4.14 4.80
C SER A 92 10.26 3.73 4.29
N LEU A 93 10.18 2.57 3.63
CA LEU A 93 8.91 2.02 3.15
C LEU A 93 7.95 1.71 4.31
N TYR A 94 8.42 1.03 5.36
CA TYR A 94 7.59 0.68 6.51
C TYR A 94 6.99 1.91 7.21
N TRP A 95 7.74 3.00 7.32
CA TRP A 95 7.21 4.26 7.84
C TRP A 95 6.32 5.00 6.85
N ALA A 96 6.57 4.89 5.55
CA ALA A 96 5.74 5.54 4.55
C ALA A 96 4.30 5.00 4.59
N ILE A 97 4.14 3.70 4.79
CA ILE A 97 2.83 3.08 5.02
C ILE A 97 2.16 3.67 6.27
N LEU A 98 2.87 3.75 7.40
CA LEU A 98 2.33 4.33 8.63
C LEU A 98 1.89 5.78 8.43
N VAL A 99 2.76 6.62 7.86
CA VAL A 99 2.50 8.05 7.66
C VAL A 99 1.34 8.26 6.70
N ASN A 100 1.26 7.48 5.61
CA ASN A 100 0.14 7.52 4.67
C ASN A 100 -1.18 7.26 5.38
N PHE A 101 -1.24 6.23 6.24
CA PHE A 101 -2.46 5.91 6.96
C PHE A 101 -2.78 6.87 8.11
N ILE A 102 -1.78 7.48 8.75
CA ILE A 102 -2.02 8.59 9.69
C ILE A 102 -2.67 9.76 8.96
N PHE A 103 -2.14 10.12 7.78
CA PHE A 103 -2.72 11.17 6.94
C PHE A 103 -4.15 10.81 6.51
N TYR A 104 -4.38 9.57 6.08
CA TYR A 104 -5.71 9.06 5.77
C TYR A 104 -6.68 9.17 6.95
N GLY A 105 -6.27 8.75 8.14
CA GLY A 105 -7.09 8.85 9.36
C GLY A 105 -7.39 10.30 9.75
N PHE A 106 -6.43 11.20 9.52
CA PHE A 106 -6.65 12.63 9.69
C PHE A 106 -7.70 13.16 8.70
N CYS A 107 -7.65 12.76 7.42
CA CYS A 107 -8.67 13.12 6.44
C CYS A 107 -10.06 12.59 6.81
N LEU A 108 -10.17 11.34 7.27
CA LEU A 108 -11.42 10.79 7.77
C LEU A 108 -11.94 11.54 9.01
N PHE A 109 -11.06 11.92 9.93
CA PHE A 109 -11.41 12.69 11.12
C PHE A 109 -11.94 14.08 10.75
N VAL A 110 -11.28 14.79 9.84
CA VAL A 110 -11.73 16.10 9.33
C VAL A 110 -13.09 15.96 8.64
N ALA A 111 -13.28 14.92 7.80
CA ALA A 111 -14.56 14.64 7.17
C ALA A 111 -15.66 14.37 8.20
N ALA A 112 -15.37 13.61 9.26
CA ALA A 112 -16.32 13.30 10.33
C ALA A 112 -16.72 14.52 11.18
N LEU A 113 -15.82 15.51 11.32
CA LEU A 113 -16.12 16.75 12.05
C LEU A 113 -17.02 17.72 11.26
N ASN A 114 -17.38 17.42 10.00
CA ASN A 114 -18.22 18.27 9.15
C ASN A 114 -17.78 19.75 9.14
N ILE A 115 -16.48 20.03 9.23
CA ILE A 115 -15.98 21.41 9.27
C ILE A 115 -16.12 22.02 7.87
N ASN A 116 -17.18 22.83 7.69
CA ASN A 116 -17.48 23.71 6.56
C ASN A 116 -17.41 23.07 5.16
N GLU A 117 -18.54 23.07 4.44
CA GLU A 117 -18.62 22.66 3.03
C GLU A 117 -17.55 23.31 2.13
N SER A 118 -17.06 24.51 2.48
CA SER A 118 -15.99 25.18 1.72
C SER A 118 -14.58 24.62 1.92
N ILE A 119 -14.27 24.03 3.09
CA ILE A 119 -12.97 23.39 3.35
C ILE A 119 -12.97 21.97 2.78
N MET A 120 -14.10 21.26 2.83
CA MET A 120 -14.24 19.95 2.17
C MET A 120 -14.02 20.04 0.65
N ASN A 121 -14.57 21.07 0.02
CA ASN A 121 -14.47 21.26 -1.43
C ASN A 121 -13.12 21.85 -1.88
N THR A 122 -12.29 22.36 -0.95
CA THR A 122 -10.97 22.91 -1.26
C THR A 122 -9.86 21.87 -1.05
N ALA A 123 -9.48 21.28 -2.20
CA ALA A 123 -8.22 20.62 -2.50
C ALA A 123 -7.99 19.15 -2.08
N PHE A 124 -8.68 18.56 -1.08
CA PHE A 124 -8.32 17.19 -0.64
C PHE A 124 -9.45 16.23 -0.23
N ILE A 125 -10.73 16.64 -0.18
CA ILE A 125 -11.80 15.85 0.45
C ILE A 125 -13.07 15.75 -0.43
N ASP A 126 -12.90 15.53 -1.73
CA ASP A 126 -13.88 14.69 -2.44
C ASP A 126 -13.48 13.24 -2.19
N SER A 127 -14.44 12.39 -1.79
CA SER A 127 -14.20 10.96 -1.51
C SER A 127 -13.39 10.29 -2.60
N ASP A 128 -13.73 10.59 -3.85
CA ASP A 128 -13.19 9.93 -5.04
C ASP A 128 -11.75 10.40 -5.33
N ARG A 129 -11.49 11.70 -5.17
CA ARG A 129 -10.14 12.29 -5.36
C ARG A 129 -9.18 11.82 -4.27
N PHE A 130 -9.65 11.75 -3.03
CA PHE A 130 -8.84 11.27 -1.91
C PHE A 130 -8.37 9.83 -2.14
N MET A 131 -9.27 8.94 -2.57
CA MET A 131 -8.94 7.55 -2.88
C MET A 131 -7.91 7.45 -4.00
N ALA A 132 -8.05 8.25 -5.07
CA ALA A 132 -7.08 8.29 -6.15
C ALA A 132 -5.68 8.72 -5.66
N TYR A 133 -5.60 9.69 -4.74
CA TYR A 133 -4.31 10.10 -4.15
C TYR A 133 -3.68 9.00 -3.29
N ASN A 134 -4.49 8.28 -2.51
CA ASN A 134 -4.01 7.18 -1.68
C ASN A 134 -3.31 6.07 -2.47
N LEU A 135 -3.60 5.92 -3.77
CA LEU A 135 -2.94 4.92 -4.63
C LEU A 135 -1.45 5.20 -4.77
N PHE A 136 -1.01 6.46 -4.93
CA PHE A 136 0.40 6.78 -5.18
C PHE A 136 1.13 7.42 -3.99
N LEU A 137 0.40 8.01 -3.04
CA LEU A 137 0.97 8.68 -1.86
C LEU A 137 1.95 7.82 -1.04
N PRO A 138 1.70 6.52 -0.78
CA PRO A 138 2.65 5.67 -0.07
C PRO A 138 4.02 5.61 -0.75
N LEU A 139 4.07 5.53 -2.08
CA LEU A 139 5.32 5.51 -2.84
C LEU A 139 6.02 6.86 -2.79
N LEU A 140 5.27 7.95 -2.88
CA LEU A 140 5.82 9.30 -2.82
C LEU A 140 6.44 9.60 -1.44
N ILE A 141 5.73 9.32 -0.35
CA ILE A 141 6.23 9.47 1.02
C ILE A 141 7.48 8.60 1.23
N PHE A 142 7.46 7.37 0.70
CA PHE A 142 8.60 6.47 0.76
C PHE A 142 9.83 7.05 0.07
N ILE A 143 9.70 7.51 -1.18
CA ILE A 143 10.79 8.11 -1.96
C ILE A 143 11.37 9.31 -1.22
N ILE A 144 10.52 10.25 -0.78
CA ILE A 144 10.94 11.46 -0.07
C ILE A 144 11.73 11.09 1.20
N ARG A 145 11.18 10.21 2.03
CA ARG A 145 11.82 9.78 3.29
C ARG A 145 13.14 9.06 3.03
N PHE A 146 13.19 8.19 2.03
CA PHE A 146 14.39 7.44 1.68
C PHE A 146 15.54 8.36 1.26
N TYR A 147 15.30 9.29 0.33
CA TYR A 147 16.32 10.24 -0.11
C TYR A 147 16.72 11.22 0.99
N TYR A 148 15.77 11.68 1.81
CA TYR A 148 16.08 12.50 2.99
C TYR A 148 17.03 11.78 3.96
N LEU A 149 16.74 10.53 4.32
CA LEU A 149 17.56 9.77 5.26
C LEU A 149 18.95 9.44 4.70
N ILE A 150 19.06 9.14 3.41
CA ILE A 150 20.37 8.94 2.76
C ILE A 150 21.23 10.19 2.81
N HIS A 151 20.64 11.37 2.56
CA HIS A 151 21.39 12.62 2.57
C HIS A 151 21.84 12.98 3.99
N LYS A 152 20.96 12.78 4.98
CA LYS A 152 21.25 13.09 6.39
C LYS A 152 22.23 12.11 7.03
N LYS A 153 22.11 10.80 6.76
CA LYS A 153 22.85 9.73 7.46
C LYS A 153 24.12 9.28 6.77
N ARG A 154 24.75 10.13 5.95
CA ARG A 154 25.93 9.77 5.16
C ARG A 154 27.11 9.21 5.98
N ASN A 155 27.18 9.55 7.28
CA ASN A 155 28.25 9.15 8.20
C ASN A 155 27.76 8.24 9.36
N GLU A 156 26.48 7.87 9.41
CA GLU A 156 25.90 7.08 10.51
C GLU A 156 25.64 5.64 10.07
N TYR A 157 26.25 4.65 10.74
CA TYR A 157 26.05 3.23 10.44
C TYR A 157 24.81 2.61 11.09
N GLN A 158 24.02 3.39 11.85
CA GLN A 158 22.86 2.88 12.59
C GLN A 158 21.53 3.44 12.05
N VAL A 159 20.61 2.52 11.77
CA VAL A 159 19.23 2.84 11.38
C VAL A 159 18.38 3.02 12.63
N SER A 160 17.44 3.98 12.60
CA SER A 160 16.49 4.19 13.69
C SER A 160 15.70 2.91 13.96
N LYS A 161 15.64 2.49 15.23
CA LYS A 161 14.80 1.38 15.66
C LYS A 161 13.34 1.66 15.30
N LEU A 162 12.61 0.61 14.93
CA LEU A 162 11.16 0.71 14.73
C LEU A 162 10.48 0.83 16.10
N TYR A 163 9.53 1.76 16.20
CA TYR A 163 8.69 1.90 17.38
C TYR A 163 7.47 1.00 17.21
N PHE A 164 7.20 0.19 18.23
CA PHE A 164 6.11 -0.76 18.25
C PHE A 164 5.28 -0.56 19.52
N LEU A 165 3.98 -0.78 19.39
CA LEU A 165 3.05 -0.86 20.50
C LEU A 165 3.36 -2.11 21.37
N PRO A 166 3.09 -2.05 22.68
CA PRO A 166 3.22 -3.20 23.57
C PRO A 166 2.47 -4.44 23.07
N HIS A 167 2.98 -5.63 23.41
CA HIS A 167 2.37 -6.90 22.97
C HIS A 167 0.94 -7.06 23.50
N LYS A 168 0.72 -6.94 24.82
CA LYS A 168 -0.62 -6.90 25.41
C LYS A 168 -0.97 -5.45 25.80
N PRO A 169 -2.21 -4.99 25.57
CA PRO A 169 -3.33 -5.71 24.94
C PRO A 169 -3.41 -5.58 23.41
N TYR A 170 -2.62 -4.68 22.81
CA TYR A 170 -2.79 -4.24 21.41
C TYR A 170 -2.65 -5.35 20.37
N ASN A 171 -1.71 -6.29 20.52
CA ASN A 171 -1.52 -7.37 19.56
C ASN A 171 -2.74 -8.30 19.52
N THR A 172 -3.27 -8.66 20.69
CA THR A 172 -4.44 -9.53 20.80
C THR A 172 -5.68 -8.84 20.25
N ILE A 173 -5.90 -7.56 20.61
CA ILE A 173 -7.01 -6.77 20.10
C ILE A 173 -6.95 -6.67 18.58
N GLY A 174 -5.78 -6.31 18.02
CA GLY A 174 -5.60 -6.20 16.57
C GLY A 174 -5.86 -7.52 15.83
N LYS A 175 -5.39 -8.65 16.36
CA LYS A 175 -5.65 -9.99 15.79
C LYS A 175 -7.14 -10.34 15.78
N VAL A 176 -7.81 -10.21 16.92
CA VAL A 176 -9.23 -10.56 17.05
C VAL A 176 -10.09 -9.64 16.18
N LEU A 177 -9.87 -8.33 16.26
CA LEU A 177 -10.67 -7.34 15.55
C LEU A 177 -10.46 -7.41 14.03
N SER A 178 -9.24 -7.65 13.56
CA SER A 178 -8.99 -7.81 12.12
C SER A 178 -9.72 -9.01 11.55
N ILE A 179 -9.64 -10.18 12.21
CA ILE A 179 -10.35 -11.38 11.77
C ILE A 179 -11.86 -11.16 11.80
N LEU A 180 -12.38 -10.58 12.89
CA LEU A 180 -13.80 -10.31 13.09
C LEU A 180 -14.40 -9.40 12.00
N LEU A 181 -13.68 -8.36 11.57
CA LEU A 181 -14.17 -7.41 10.56
C LEU A 181 -13.90 -7.85 9.12
N THR A 182 -12.91 -8.71 8.89
CA THR A 182 -12.55 -9.14 7.54
C THR A 182 -13.49 -10.21 6.99
N ILE A 183 -14.02 -11.10 7.83
CA ILE A 183 -14.96 -12.15 7.40
C ILE A 183 -16.26 -11.54 6.86
N PRO A 184 -16.94 -10.61 7.57
CA PRO A 184 -18.15 -9.96 7.07
C PRO A 184 -17.91 -9.11 5.82
N THR A 185 -16.78 -8.39 5.73
CA THR A 185 -16.46 -7.57 4.55
C THR A 185 -16.22 -8.41 3.30
N ILE A 186 -15.60 -9.58 3.43
CA ILE A 186 -15.48 -10.53 2.31
C ILE A 186 -16.86 -11.06 1.91
N TYR A 187 -17.71 -11.43 2.87
CA TYR A 187 -19.07 -11.88 2.57
C TYR A 187 -19.88 -10.80 1.84
N ALA A 188 -19.80 -9.55 2.33
CA ALA A 188 -20.45 -8.38 1.73
C ALA A 188 -20.02 -8.15 0.28
N LEU A 189 -18.76 -8.43 -0.05
CA LEU A 189 -18.25 -8.27 -1.41
C LEU A 189 -18.90 -9.24 -2.42
N PHE A 190 -19.35 -10.41 -1.96
CA PHE A 190 -20.03 -11.41 -2.79
C PHE A 190 -21.55 -11.27 -2.80
N ASP A 191 -22.13 -10.58 -1.81
CA ASP A 191 -23.56 -10.34 -1.74
C ASP A 191 -23.93 -9.10 -2.57
N LEU A 192 -24.35 -9.35 -3.82
CA LEU A 192 -24.71 -8.31 -4.79
C LEU A 192 -25.99 -7.51 -4.42
N ASN A 193 -26.66 -7.86 -3.31
CA ASN A 193 -27.98 -7.31 -2.93
C ASN A 193 -27.95 -6.17 -1.89
N GLY A 194 -26.79 -5.54 -1.68
CA GLY A 194 -26.71 -4.12 -1.29
C GLY A 194 -27.15 -3.79 0.14
N ASP A 195 -26.25 -3.98 1.10
CA ASP A 195 -26.34 -3.32 2.40
C ASP A 195 -25.23 -2.27 2.54
N SER A 196 -25.59 -0.99 2.40
CA SER A 196 -24.67 0.17 2.31
C SER A 196 -23.82 0.41 3.57
N LYS A 197 -24.14 -0.25 4.67
CA LYS A 197 -23.41 -0.11 5.94
C LYS A 197 -22.05 -0.82 5.95
N LEU A 198 -21.85 -1.82 5.09
CA LEU A 198 -20.61 -2.59 5.05
C LEU A 198 -19.47 -1.87 4.32
N ASP A 199 -19.80 -0.91 3.45
CA ASP A 199 -18.82 -0.04 2.78
C ASP A 199 -18.02 0.81 3.77
N ILE A 200 -18.68 1.28 4.84
CA ILE A 200 -18.06 2.07 5.92
C ILE A 200 -16.95 1.26 6.60
N VAL A 201 -17.16 -0.05 6.79
CA VAL A 201 -16.18 -0.93 7.44
C VAL A 201 -14.87 -0.99 6.66
N CYS A 202 -14.92 -0.99 5.33
CA CYS A 202 -13.75 -1.01 4.46
C CYS A 202 -12.82 0.20 4.69
N TYR A 203 -13.37 1.38 4.99
CA TYR A 203 -12.58 2.57 5.29
C TYR A 203 -11.88 2.49 6.65
N PHE A 204 -12.46 1.80 7.64
CA PHE A 204 -11.84 1.63 8.97
C PHE A 204 -10.92 0.40 9.09
N LEU A 205 -11.08 -0.58 8.21
CA LEU A 205 -10.31 -1.83 8.18
C LEU A 205 -8.77 -1.63 8.21
N PRO A 206 -8.18 -0.67 7.46
CA PRO A 206 -6.73 -0.46 7.48
C PRO A 206 -6.19 -0.16 8.88
N PHE A 207 -6.90 0.63 9.69
CA PHE A 207 -6.46 1.00 11.04
C PHE A 207 -6.43 -0.18 11.99
N VAL A 208 -7.38 -1.11 11.84
CA VAL A 208 -7.41 -2.35 12.61
C VAL A 208 -6.23 -3.23 12.26
N TYR A 209 -5.89 -3.35 10.97
CA TYR A 209 -4.69 -4.05 10.55
C TYR A 209 -3.42 -3.36 11.06
N LEU A 210 -3.34 -2.03 10.99
CA LEU A 210 -2.19 -1.30 11.51
C LEU A 210 -1.96 -1.54 13.00
N LEU A 211 -3.02 -1.63 13.80
CA LEU A 211 -2.91 -1.96 15.22
C LEU A 211 -2.19 -3.30 15.43
N TRP A 212 -2.49 -4.29 14.59
CA TRP A 212 -1.79 -5.57 14.60
C TRP A 212 -0.35 -5.44 14.08
N ILE A 213 -0.15 -4.82 12.92
CA ILE A 213 1.15 -4.70 12.24
C ILE A 213 2.18 -4.02 13.14
N TYR A 214 1.79 -2.93 13.81
CA TYR A 214 2.70 -2.11 14.63
C TYR A 214 2.75 -2.55 16.09
N SER A 215 2.18 -3.70 16.45
CA SER A 215 2.32 -4.29 17.78
C SER A 215 3.44 -5.35 17.86
N LYS A 216 4.16 -5.35 18.98
CA LYS A 216 5.23 -6.33 19.26
C LYS A 216 4.70 -7.76 19.34
N GLU A 217 5.49 -8.70 18.87
CA GLU A 217 5.31 -10.11 19.21
C GLU A 217 5.92 -10.43 20.59
N LYS A 218 5.64 -11.62 21.14
CA LYS A 218 6.10 -12.01 22.49
C LYS A 218 7.62 -11.90 22.66
N VAL A 219 8.35 -12.26 21.60
CA VAL A 219 9.80 -12.11 21.50
C VAL A 219 10.06 -11.33 20.22
N GLU A 220 10.62 -10.14 20.34
CA GLU A 220 10.92 -9.24 19.23
C GLU A 220 12.44 -9.06 19.15
N ASP A 221 13.08 -9.86 18.30
CA ASP A 221 14.51 -9.80 18.03
C ASP A 221 14.80 -9.06 16.70
N GLU A 222 16.09 -8.91 16.35
CA GLU A 222 16.49 -8.25 15.10
C GLU A 222 16.03 -9.01 13.85
N TYR A 223 15.94 -10.34 13.93
CA TYR A 223 15.52 -11.18 12.82
C TYR A 223 14.03 -10.97 12.51
N ILE A 224 13.16 -10.96 13.52
CA ILE A 224 11.73 -10.66 13.37
C ILE A 224 11.53 -9.27 12.80
N ASN A 225 12.29 -8.28 13.29
CA ASN A 225 12.22 -6.92 12.77
C ASN A 225 12.60 -6.86 11.28
N SER A 226 13.67 -7.54 10.89
CA SER A 226 14.08 -7.64 9.48
C SER A 226 13.03 -8.37 8.63
N MET A 227 12.40 -9.40 9.19
CA MET A 227 11.33 -10.16 8.54
C MET A 227 10.07 -9.31 8.31
N ARG A 228 9.71 -8.42 9.24
CA ARG A 228 8.62 -7.43 9.06
C ARG A 228 8.94 -6.50 7.90
N LEU A 229 10.14 -5.91 7.91
CA LEU A 229 10.59 -5.00 6.87
C LEU A 229 10.52 -5.62 5.47
N GLU A 230 10.97 -6.87 5.32
CA GLU A 230 10.85 -7.61 4.07
C GLU A 230 9.40 -7.96 3.69
N ALA A 231 8.57 -8.36 4.67
CA ALA A 231 7.16 -8.66 4.42
C ALA A 231 6.41 -7.42 3.91
N MET A 232 6.73 -6.23 4.42
CA MET A 232 6.17 -4.96 3.95
C MET A 232 6.56 -4.65 2.52
N GLN A 233 7.83 -4.89 2.15
CA GLN A 233 8.25 -4.72 0.77
C GLN A 233 7.47 -5.62 -0.19
N ILE A 234 7.28 -6.90 0.16
CA ILE A 234 6.53 -7.84 -0.67
C ILE A 234 5.05 -7.45 -0.73
N ALA A 235 4.45 -7.04 0.39
CA ALA A 235 3.06 -6.59 0.41
C ALA A 235 2.80 -5.41 -0.52
N VAL A 236 3.72 -4.43 -0.51
CA VAL A 236 3.67 -3.28 -1.41
C VAL A 236 3.81 -3.71 -2.87
N TYR A 237 4.76 -4.59 -3.19
CA TYR A 237 4.92 -5.09 -4.56
C TYR A 237 3.68 -5.83 -5.08
N VAL A 238 3.13 -6.74 -4.27
CA VAL A 238 1.95 -7.51 -4.65
C VAL A 238 0.74 -6.59 -4.80
N ASN A 239 0.55 -5.63 -3.88
CA ASN A 239 -0.55 -4.66 -4.00
C ASN A 239 -0.47 -3.85 -5.30
N TYR A 240 0.70 -3.28 -5.60
CA TYR A 240 0.85 -2.47 -6.81
C TYR A 240 0.76 -3.29 -8.10
N ALA A 241 1.19 -4.56 -8.08
CA ALA A 241 0.96 -5.46 -9.20
C ALA A 241 -0.53 -5.72 -9.43
N ILE A 242 -1.29 -6.02 -8.37
CA ILE A 242 -2.75 -6.19 -8.43
C ILE A 242 -3.41 -4.90 -8.94
N LEU A 243 -3.04 -3.75 -8.38
CA LEU A 243 -3.60 -2.46 -8.80
C LEU A 243 -3.38 -2.18 -10.30
N LEU A 244 -2.17 -2.41 -10.81
CA LEU A 244 -1.86 -2.19 -12.23
C LEU A 244 -2.59 -3.18 -13.15
N VAL A 245 -2.71 -4.44 -12.75
CA VAL A 245 -3.52 -5.44 -13.47
C VAL A 245 -4.98 -5.01 -13.49
N SER A 246 -5.55 -4.64 -12.34
CA SER A 246 -6.91 -4.13 -12.25
C SER A 246 -7.15 -2.87 -13.08
N ASN A 247 -6.18 -1.96 -13.14
CA ASN A 247 -6.25 -0.75 -13.98
C ASN A 247 -6.32 -1.06 -15.48
N VAL A 248 -5.84 -2.24 -15.90
CA VAL A 248 -5.92 -2.69 -17.30
C VAL A 248 -7.23 -3.43 -17.58
N PHE A 249 -7.78 -4.17 -16.62
CA PHE A 249 -8.92 -5.08 -16.85
C PHE A 249 -10.26 -4.60 -16.31
N CYS A 250 -10.29 -3.63 -15.40
CA CYS A 250 -11.50 -3.19 -14.70
C CYS A 250 -11.75 -1.70 -14.94
N TYR A 251 -13.01 -1.34 -15.22
CA TYR A 251 -13.40 0.02 -15.58
C TYR A 251 -14.67 0.47 -14.85
N GLY A 252 -14.91 1.79 -14.85
CA GLY A 252 -16.11 2.40 -14.27
C GLY A 252 -16.30 2.05 -12.79
N LEU A 253 -17.54 1.70 -12.41
CA LEU A 253 -17.89 1.37 -11.02
C LEU A 253 -17.06 0.22 -10.45
N LEU A 254 -16.72 -0.80 -11.26
CA LEU A 254 -15.90 -1.92 -10.81
C LEU A 254 -14.50 -1.46 -10.37
N PHE A 255 -13.92 -0.50 -11.08
CA PHE A 255 -12.63 0.07 -10.71
C PHE A 255 -12.70 0.88 -9.41
N LEU A 256 -13.79 1.62 -9.17
CA LEU A 256 -14.00 2.33 -7.91
C LEU A 256 -14.05 1.34 -6.72
N PHE A 257 -14.75 0.21 -6.85
CA PHE A 257 -14.72 -0.84 -5.82
C PHE A 257 -13.31 -1.37 -5.56
N ILE A 258 -12.51 -1.57 -6.60
CA ILE A 258 -11.12 -2.00 -6.44
C ILE A 258 -10.28 -0.93 -5.71
N GLN A 259 -10.52 0.35 -5.95
CA GLN A 259 -9.86 1.42 -5.19
C GLN A 259 -10.23 1.39 -3.70
N VAL A 260 -11.50 1.13 -3.36
CA VAL A 260 -11.93 0.96 -1.95
C VAL A 260 -11.19 -0.21 -1.31
N LEU A 261 -11.14 -1.37 -2.00
CA LEU A 261 -10.38 -2.53 -1.52
C LEU A 261 -8.89 -2.21 -1.37
N ASN A 262 -8.34 -1.37 -2.26
CA ASN A 262 -6.92 -1.00 -2.22
C ASN A 262 -6.52 -0.33 -0.90
N LEU A 263 -7.45 0.32 -0.19
CA LEU A 263 -7.19 0.98 1.09
C LEU A 263 -6.60 0.02 2.15
N PHE A 264 -7.05 -1.23 2.20
CA PHE A 264 -6.62 -2.19 3.23
C PHE A 264 -5.77 -3.37 2.71
N THR A 265 -5.63 -3.51 1.40
CA THR A 265 -4.86 -4.59 0.76
C THR A 265 -3.39 -4.65 1.18
N ILE A 266 -2.66 -3.52 1.24
CA ILE A 266 -1.25 -3.53 1.70
C ILE A 266 -1.15 -4.08 3.14
N PRO A 267 -1.90 -3.55 4.14
CA PRO A 267 -1.94 -4.13 5.48
C PRO A 267 -2.33 -5.61 5.51
N LEU A 268 -3.36 -6.01 4.76
CA LEU A 268 -3.85 -7.39 4.69
C LEU A 268 -2.75 -8.34 4.18
N ILE A 269 -2.15 -8.03 3.03
CA ILE A 269 -1.10 -8.86 2.41
C ILE A 269 0.11 -8.95 3.35
N PHE A 270 0.50 -7.83 3.97
CA PHE A 270 1.58 -7.83 4.95
C PHE A 270 1.33 -8.83 6.08
N VAL A 271 0.13 -8.79 6.67
CA VAL A 271 -0.23 -9.64 7.80
C VAL A 271 -0.17 -11.11 7.40
N ILE A 272 -0.74 -11.46 6.25
CA ILE A 272 -0.72 -12.84 5.73
C ILE A 272 0.72 -13.33 5.59
N ILE A 273 1.58 -12.56 4.91
CA ILE A 273 2.98 -12.94 4.66
C ILE A 273 3.75 -13.04 5.97
N PHE A 274 3.60 -12.07 6.86
CA PHE A 274 4.34 -12.00 8.11
C PHE A 274 3.96 -13.17 9.04
N GLN A 275 2.67 -13.45 9.19
CA GLN A 275 2.20 -14.57 10.02
C GLN A 275 2.60 -15.93 9.46
N TYR A 276 2.52 -16.11 8.14
CA TYR A 276 3.02 -17.31 7.49
C TYR A 276 4.52 -17.54 7.77
N ARG A 277 5.34 -16.49 7.68
CA ARG A 277 6.78 -16.58 7.97
C ARG A 277 7.07 -16.87 9.46
N LEU A 278 6.31 -16.26 10.38
CA LEU A 278 6.39 -16.57 11.81
C LEU A 278 6.05 -18.04 12.10
N PHE A 279 4.98 -18.55 11.51
CA PHE A 279 4.58 -19.95 11.65
C PHE A 279 5.64 -20.92 11.10
N ARG A 280 6.24 -20.59 9.96
CA ARG A 280 7.34 -21.39 9.41
C ARG A 280 8.56 -21.39 10.34
N LEU A 281 8.89 -20.24 10.93
CA LEU A 281 10.00 -20.10 11.87
C LEU A 281 9.77 -20.94 13.14
N SER A 282 8.58 -20.87 13.74
CA SER A 282 8.27 -21.63 14.96
C SER A 282 8.37 -23.15 14.75
N ARG A 283 7.93 -23.65 13.58
CA ARG A 283 8.10 -25.07 13.22
C ARG A 283 9.57 -25.47 13.10
N GLN A 284 10.43 -24.62 12.54
CA GLN A 284 11.86 -24.94 12.41
C GLN A 284 12.55 -25.01 13.77
N THR A 285 12.25 -24.08 14.68
CA THR A 285 12.81 -24.08 16.04
C THR A 285 12.29 -25.26 16.86
N GLY A 286 10.99 -25.57 16.75
CA GLY A 286 10.40 -26.75 17.41
C GLY A 286 10.99 -28.07 16.92
N ASN A 287 11.21 -28.23 15.62
CA ASN A 287 11.79 -29.44 15.04
C ASN A 287 13.28 -29.61 15.41
N LYS A 288 14.03 -28.51 15.52
CA LYS A 288 15.43 -28.55 16.00
C LYS A 288 15.54 -28.95 17.47
N SER A 289 14.63 -28.48 18.32
CA SER A 289 14.57 -28.89 19.73
C SER A 289 14.23 -30.39 19.87
N GLY A 290 13.32 -30.90 19.04
CA GLY A 290 12.99 -32.34 18.99
C GLY A 290 14.17 -33.23 18.55
N ASN A 291 14.94 -32.82 17.54
CA ASN A 291 16.10 -33.59 17.06
C ASN A 291 17.30 -33.57 18.02
N LEU A 292 17.51 -32.50 18.80
CA LEU A 292 18.57 -32.44 19.81
C LEU A 292 18.32 -33.40 20.98
N ASN A 293 17.05 -33.64 21.33
CA ASN A 293 16.69 -34.60 22.37
C ASN A 293 16.81 -36.07 21.93
N MET A 294 16.77 -36.35 20.61
CA MET A 294 16.97 -37.71 20.07
C MET A 294 18.44 -38.09 19.86
N GLY A 295 19.36 -37.12 19.83
CA GLY A 295 20.81 -37.39 19.71
C GLY A 295 21.52 -37.56 21.05
N LEU A 296 20.79 -37.49 22.16
CA LEU A 296 21.29 -37.60 23.54
C LEU A 296 20.72 -38.81 24.30
N LEU A 297 20.01 -39.71 23.59
CA LEU A 297 19.55 -41.01 24.07
C LEU A 297 20.28 -42.12 23.30
#